data_AF-A0A7X7DVQ4-F1
#
_entry.id   AF-A0A7X7DVQ4-F1
#
_cell.length_a   1.000
_cell.length_b   1.000
_cell.length_c   1.000
_cell.angle_alpha   90.00
_cell.angle_beta   90.00
_cell.angle_gamma   90.00
#
_symmetry.space_group_name_H-M   'P 1'
#
loop_
_entity.id
_entity.type
_entity.pdbx_description
1 polymer ?
#
loop_
_entity_poly.entity_id
_entity_poly.type
_entity_poly.pdbx_seq_one_letter_code
_entity_poly.pdbx_strand_id
1 'polypeptide(L)'
;MFLVHDTLEERQEKIASYDDPFVAVLLAAADFEWTVRRAILALGISATKEIKEDVLSRCSGLDKYKDAWKKEVEPLTGKGLSEIIPDWRYFKENAYPLRNRLVHGIEGSVTSQYAQERVKALLSASKAVAEFADSFGEPLYGRRIVRLKRRAKLRGSSSAKKKQESRS
;
A
#
# COMPACT_ATOMS: atom_id res chain seq x y z
N MET A 1 -2.52 -8.25 15.11
CA MET A 1 -2.78 -8.97 13.86
C MET A 1 -4.17 -8.57 13.41
N PHE A 2 -4.33 -8.07 12.18
CA PHE A 2 -5.61 -7.57 11.70
C PHE A 2 -6.41 -8.67 11.02
N LEU A 3 -7.74 -8.66 11.19
CA LEU A 3 -8.62 -9.63 10.57
C LEU A 3 -8.90 -9.24 9.12
N VAL A 4 -9.32 -10.23 8.32
CA VAL A 4 -9.64 -10.03 6.90
C VAL A 4 -10.88 -9.13 6.71
N HIS A 5 -11.73 -9.05 7.74
CA HIS A 5 -12.99 -8.30 7.71
C HIS A 5 -12.87 -6.87 8.25
N ASP A 6 -11.76 -6.51 8.90
CA ASP A 6 -11.56 -5.15 9.39
C ASP A 6 -11.56 -4.16 8.21
N THR A 7 -12.21 -3.01 8.40
CA THR A 7 -12.14 -1.89 7.46
C THR A 7 -10.79 -1.16 7.57
N LEU A 8 -10.52 -0.25 6.64
CA LEU A 8 -9.35 0.63 6.73
C LEU A 8 -9.45 1.49 8.00
N GLU A 9 -10.61 2.11 8.20
CA GLU A 9 -10.91 3.05 9.27
C GLU A 9 -10.74 2.40 10.63
N GLU A 10 -11.37 1.24 10.85
CA GLU A 10 -11.29 0.49 12.12
C GLU A 10 -9.84 0.13 12.47
N ARG A 11 -9.03 -0.24 11.48
CA ARG A 11 -7.61 -0.54 11.71
C ARG A 11 -6.82 0.71 12.06
N GLN A 12 -7.01 1.80 11.33
CA GLN A 12 -6.25 3.03 11.57
C GLN A 12 -6.60 3.63 12.93
N GLU A 13 -7.88 3.64 13.31
CA GLU A 13 -8.34 4.06 14.63
C GLU A 13 -7.72 3.20 15.73
N LYS A 14 -7.74 1.87 15.56
CA LYS A 14 -7.11 0.95 16.52
C LYS A 14 -5.61 1.15 16.64
N ILE A 15 -4.90 1.40 15.53
CA ILE A 15 -3.45 1.67 15.57
C ILE A 15 -3.18 3.00 16.29
N ALA A 16 -3.99 4.02 16.03
CA ALA A 16 -3.86 5.33 16.64
C ALA A 16 -4.21 5.34 18.14
N SER A 17 -4.97 4.36 18.63
CA SER A 17 -5.35 4.25 20.05
C SER A 17 -4.29 3.58 20.94
N TYR A 18 -3.14 3.16 20.41
CA TYR A 18 -2.07 2.59 21.24
C TYR A 18 -1.25 3.69 21.91
N ASP A 19 -1.23 3.68 23.25
CA ASP A 19 -0.45 4.63 24.06
C ASP A 19 1.06 4.42 23.92
N ASP A 20 1.49 3.17 23.74
CA ASP A 20 2.89 2.82 23.51
C ASP A 20 3.29 3.24 22.08
N PRO A 21 4.19 4.24 21.93
CA PRO A 21 4.54 4.77 20.62
C PRO A 21 5.34 3.75 19.78
N PHE A 22 6.05 2.82 20.40
CA PHE A 22 6.79 1.76 19.70
C PHE A 22 5.80 0.80 19.06
N VAL A 23 4.81 0.35 19.84
CA VAL A 23 3.75 -0.55 19.36
C VAL A 23 2.97 0.11 18.22
N ALA A 24 2.59 1.39 18.37
CA ALA A 24 1.86 2.14 17.35
C ALA A 24 2.65 2.21 16.02
N VAL A 25 3.95 2.51 16.06
CA VAL A 25 4.81 2.56 14.86
C VAL A 25 4.90 1.20 14.17
N LEU A 26 5.10 0.13 14.95
CA LEU A 26 5.22 -1.22 14.38
C LEU A 26 3.91 -1.67 13.73
N LEU A 27 2.78 -1.39 14.35
CA LEU A 27 1.46 -1.72 13.80
C LEU A 27 1.14 -0.88 12.56
N ALA A 28 1.46 0.42 12.56
CA ALA A 28 1.28 1.29 11.40
C ALA A 28 2.13 0.83 10.21
N ALA A 29 3.38 0.42 10.47
CA ALA A 29 4.24 -0.10 9.41
C ALA A 29 3.76 -1.47 8.89
N ALA A 30 3.30 -2.36 9.77
CA ALA A 30 2.72 -3.62 9.38
C ALA A 30 1.44 -3.43 8.54
N ASP A 31 0.60 -2.46 8.89
CA ASP A 31 -0.57 -2.09 8.09
C ASP A 31 -0.16 -1.62 6.70
N PHE A 32 0.80 -0.69 6.59
CA PHE A 32 1.31 -0.24 5.28
C PHE A 32 1.83 -1.40 4.41
N GLU A 33 2.68 -2.27 4.98
CA GLU A 33 3.22 -3.41 4.23
C GLU A 33 2.12 -4.37 3.78
N TRP A 34 1.13 -4.62 4.64
CA TRP A 34 -0.01 -5.46 4.30
C TRP A 34 -0.83 -4.84 3.17
N THR A 35 -1.09 -3.53 3.24
CA THR A 35 -1.87 -2.78 2.25
C THR A 35 -1.17 -2.75 0.90
N VAL A 36 0.14 -2.48 0.86
CA VAL A 36 0.90 -2.47 -0.39
C VAL A 36 0.94 -3.86 -1.04
N ARG A 37 1.11 -4.93 -0.27
CA ARG A 37 1.09 -6.30 -0.81
C ARG A 37 -0.27 -6.64 -1.40
N ARG A 38 -1.35 -6.20 -0.78
CA ARG A 38 -2.70 -6.41 -1.30
C ARG A 38 -2.99 -5.58 -2.53
N ALA A 39 -2.53 -4.34 -2.58
CA ALA A 39 -2.61 -3.52 -3.79
C ALA A 39 -1.88 -4.20 -4.95
N ILE A 40 -0.68 -4.76 -4.73
CA ILE A 40 0.05 -5.52 -5.75
C ILE A 40 -0.74 -6.75 -6.21
N LEU A 41 -1.37 -7.49 -5.29
CA LEU A 41 -2.21 -8.64 -5.65
C LEU A 41 -3.47 -8.23 -6.45
N ALA A 42 -4.09 -7.10 -6.09
CA ALA A 42 -5.34 -6.64 -6.69
C ALA A 42 -5.12 -6.00 -8.07
N LEU A 43 -4.10 -5.16 -8.19
CA LEU A 43 -3.81 -4.34 -9.37
C LEU A 43 -2.76 -4.95 -10.29
N GLY A 44 -2.04 -6.00 -9.86
CA GLY A 44 -0.93 -6.57 -10.62
C GLY A 44 -1.28 -7.00 -12.04
N ILE A 45 -0.31 -7.25 -12.90
CA ILE A 45 -0.58 -7.80 -14.24
C ILE A 45 -0.69 -9.32 -14.21
N SER A 46 0.12 -9.99 -13.39
CA SER A 46 0.24 -11.44 -13.31
C SER A 46 -0.88 -12.09 -12.49
N ALA A 47 -1.06 -13.40 -12.59
CA ALA A 47 -2.06 -14.10 -11.78
C ALA A 47 -1.68 -14.01 -10.28
N THR A 48 -2.66 -14.02 -9.37
CA THR A 48 -2.37 -13.89 -7.92
C THR A 48 -1.47 -14.99 -7.37
N LYS A 49 -1.51 -16.19 -7.97
CA LYS A 49 -0.59 -17.29 -7.61
C LYS A 49 0.86 -16.93 -7.94
N GLU A 50 1.11 -16.53 -9.18
CA GLU A 50 2.43 -16.10 -9.67
C GLU A 50 2.97 -14.92 -8.86
N ILE A 51 2.13 -13.91 -8.58
CA ILE A 51 2.54 -12.76 -7.76
C ILE A 51 2.99 -13.23 -6.36
N LYS A 52 2.28 -14.17 -5.73
CA LYS A 52 2.65 -14.68 -4.41
C LYS A 52 3.95 -15.47 -4.43
N GLU A 53 4.12 -16.35 -5.42
CA GLU A 53 5.23 -17.28 -5.52
C GLU A 53 6.52 -16.59 -6.02
N ASP A 54 6.40 -15.71 -7.02
CA ASP A 54 7.56 -15.18 -7.75
C ASP A 54 7.89 -13.72 -7.40
N VAL A 55 6.90 -12.93 -7.01
CA VAL A 55 7.09 -11.49 -6.76
C VAL A 55 7.15 -11.19 -5.26
N LEU A 56 6.26 -11.78 -4.46
CA LEU A 56 6.10 -11.44 -3.05
C LEU A 56 6.74 -12.44 -2.07
N SER A 57 7.22 -13.60 -2.52
CA SER A 57 7.74 -14.67 -1.64
C SER A 57 8.95 -14.26 -0.81
N ARG A 58 9.80 -13.37 -1.34
CA ARG A 58 10.96 -12.78 -0.66
C ARG A 58 10.96 -11.25 -0.74
N CYS A 59 9.78 -10.66 -0.75
CA CYS A 59 9.59 -9.21 -0.81
C CYS A 59 9.40 -8.66 0.59
N SER A 60 10.41 -7.96 1.09
CA SER A 60 10.38 -7.24 2.36
C SER A 60 11.17 -5.94 2.26
N GLY A 61 10.71 -4.91 2.97
CA GLY A 61 11.30 -3.58 2.91
C GLY A 61 10.81 -2.74 1.73
N LEU A 62 10.93 -1.42 1.88
CA LEU A 62 10.33 -0.44 0.98
C LEU A 62 10.83 -0.55 -0.45
N ASP A 63 12.14 -0.78 -0.65
CA ASP A 63 12.72 -0.87 -1.98
C ASP A 63 12.20 -2.11 -2.74
N LYS A 64 12.06 -3.25 -2.05
CA LYS A 64 11.49 -4.47 -2.66
C LYS A 64 10.01 -4.30 -2.99
N TYR A 65 9.24 -3.60 -2.15
CA TYR A 65 7.86 -3.27 -2.48
C TYR A 65 7.77 -2.32 -3.68
N LYS A 66 8.69 -1.36 -3.81
CA LYS A 66 8.77 -0.48 -4.97
C LYS A 66 9.11 -1.25 -6.25
N ASP A 67 10.06 -2.19 -6.19
CA ASP A 67 10.40 -3.05 -7.32
C ASP A 67 9.23 -3.94 -7.74
N ALA A 68 8.55 -4.55 -6.77
CA ALA A 68 7.35 -5.36 -7.00
C ALA A 68 6.22 -4.53 -7.63
N TRP A 69 6.00 -3.30 -7.13
CA TRP A 69 5.03 -2.36 -7.69
C TRP A 69 5.35 -1.99 -9.14
N LYS A 70 6.61 -1.68 -9.43
CA LYS A 70 7.07 -1.35 -10.78
C LYS A 70 6.89 -2.52 -11.75
N LYS A 71 7.10 -3.75 -11.27
CA LYS A 71 6.91 -4.96 -12.08
C LYS A 71 5.44 -5.26 -12.35
N GLU A 72 4.58 -5.14 -11.34
CA GLU A 72 3.22 -5.69 -11.40
C GLU A 72 2.13 -4.62 -11.58
N VAL A 73 2.23 -3.47 -10.93
CA VAL A 73 1.16 -2.46 -10.87
C VAL A 73 1.36 -1.34 -11.89
N GLU A 74 2.58 -0.79 -11.94
CA GLU A 74 2.92 0.34 -12.82
C GLU A 74 2.62 0.08 -14.32
N PRO A 75 2.82 -1.14 -14.88
CA PRO A 75 2.49 -1.39 -16.29
C PRO A 75 1.00 -1.26 -16.62
N LEU A 76 0.13 -1.32 -15.61
CA LEU A 76 -1.32 -1.21 -15.77
C LEU A 76 -1.84 0.18 -15.39
N THR A 77 -1.28 0.78 -14.35
CA THR A 77 -1.78 2.05 -13.79
C THR A 77 -1.00 3.27 -14.28
N GLY A 78 0.21 3.08 -14.80
CA GLY A 78 1.13 4.15 -15.20
C GLY A 78 1.70 4.96 -14.03
N LYS A 79 1.51 4.50 -12.78
CA LYS A 79 1.94 5.20 -11.57
C LYS A 79 2.84 4.34 -10.70
N GLY A 80 3.99 4.89 -10.34
CA GLY A 80 4.91 4.29 -9.38
C GLY A 80 4.46 4.51 -7.93
N LEU A 81 4.95 3.66 -7.02
CA LEU A 81 4.60 3.73 -5.59
C LEU A 81 4.96 5.09 -4.95
N SER A 82 6.06 5.70 -5.39
CA SER A 82 6.49 7.02 -4.90
C SER A 82 5.61 8.19 -5.36
N GLU A 83 4.83 8.00 -6.42
CA GLU A 83 3.92 9.04 -6.91
C GLU A 83 2.58 9.05 -6.15
N ILE A 84 2.22 7.94 -5.49
CA ILE A 84 0.94 7.81 -4.79
C ILE A 84 1.07 8.01 -3.28
N ILE A 85 2.26 7.83 -2.71
CA ILE A 85 2.47 8.01 -1.27
C ILE A 85 2.67 9.50 -0.96
N PRO A 86 1.85 10.09 -0.06
CA PRO A 86 2.01 11.47 0.37
C PRO A 86 3.38 11.71 1.01
N ASP A 87 4.01 12.84 0.68
CA ASP A 87 5.36 13.20 1.13
C ASP A 87 6.34 12.01 1.11
N TRP A 88 6.50 11.44 -0.08
CA TRP A 88 7.33 10.26 -0.30
C TRP A 88 8.74 10.39 0.30
N ARG A 89 9.32 11.60 0.25
CA ARG A 89 10.66 11.83 0.80
C ARG A 89 10.66 11.64 2.31
N TYR A 90 9.75 12.29 3.04
CA TYR A 90 9.65 12.11 4.48
C TYR A 90 9.31 10.65 4.83
N PHE A 91 8.35 10.05 4.13
CA PHE A 91 7.96 8.66 4.34
C PHE A 91 9.16 7.71 4.23
N LYS A 92 9.92 7.82 3.14
CA LYS A 92 11.08 6.96 2.83
C LYS A 92 12.24 7.19 3.80
N GLU A 93 12.57 8.44 4.09
CA GLU A 93 13.79 8.80 4.83
C GLU A 93 13.59 8.78 6.35
N ASN A 94 12.38 9.03 6.84
CA ASN A 94 12.13 9.28 8.27
C ASN A 94 11.09 8.35 8.89
N ALA A 95 9.96 8.10 8.21
CA ALA A 95 8.87 7.34 8.81
C ALA A 95 9.09 5.82 8.74
N TYR A 96 9.26 5.27 7.54
CA TYR A 96 9.40 3.83 7.34
C TYR A 96 10.67 3.22 7.97
N PRO A 97 11.83 3.89 7.98
CA PRO A 97 13.04 3.35 8.61
C PRO A 97 12.93 3.17 10.12
N LEU A 98 12.06 3.92 10.81
CA LEU A 98 11.91 3.82 12.26
C LEU A 98 11.56 2.40 12.70
N ARG A 99 10.72 1.68 11.95
CA ARG A 99 10.35 0.29 12.28
C ARG A 99 11.57 -0.62 12.45
N ASN A 100 12.56 -0.49 11.56
CA ASN A 100 13.76 -1.31 11.59
C ASN A 100 14.66 -0.89 12.75
N ARG A 101 14.81 0.42 12.98
CA ARG A 101 15.61 0.95 14.09
C ARG A 101 15.06 0.50 15.45
N LEU A 102 13.74 0.49 15.61
CA LEU A 102 13.05 0.00 16.80
C LEU A 102 13.26 -1.51 16.99
N VAL A 103 13.00 -2.32 15.96
CA VAL A 103 13.15 -3.79 16.03
C VAL A 103 14.59 -4.20 16.34
N HIS A 104 15.58 -3.50 15.79
CA HIS A 104 17.00 -3.78 16.03
C HIS A 104 17.57 -3.09 17.27
N GLY A 105 16.75 -2.37 18.05
CA GLY A 105 17.19 -1.71 19.28
C GLY A 105 18.21 -0.59 19.06
N ILE A 106 18.35 -0.08 17.83
CA ILE A 106 19.26 1.02 17.49
C ILE A 106 18.78 2.33 18.11
N GLU A 107 17.48 2.44 18.37
CA GLU A 107 16.83 3.59 18.98
C GLU A 107 16.08 3.15 20.25
N GLY A 108 16.70 3.38 21.41
CA GLY A 108 16.21 2.92 22.72
C GLY A 108 15.22 3.85 23.41
N SER A 109 15.04 5.08 22.89
CA SER A 109 14.08 6.05 23.41
C SER A 109 13.49 6.86 22.25
N VAL A 110 12.19 6.73 22.03
CA VAL A 110 11.43 7.55 21.09
C VAL A 110 10.42 8.37 21.88
N THR A 111 10.41 9.68 21.68
CA THR A 111 9.36 10.53 22.30
C THR A 111 8.02 10.26 21.62
N SER A 112 6.93 10.38 22.37
CA SER A 112 5.59 10.15 21.81
C SER A 112 5.30 11.03 20.61
N GLN A 113 5.74 12.30 20.62
CA GLN A 113 5.57 13.21 19.50
C GLN A 113 6.32 12.73 18.24
N TYR A 114 7.58 12.32 18.38
CA TYR A 114 8.40 11.84 17.26
C TYR A 114 7.82 10.59 16.60
N ALA A 115 7.29 9.66 17.42
CA ALA A 115 6.59 8.49 16.92
C ALA A 115 5.25 8.86 16.25
N GLN A 116 4.46 9.75 16.86
CA GLN A 116 3.14 10.11 16.36
C GLN A 116 3.19 10.71 14.94
N GLU A 117 4.19 11.55 14.65
CA GLU A 117 4.40 12.09 13.29
C GLU A 117 4.64 10.97 12.26
N ARG A 118 5.36 9.93 12.65
CA ARG A 118 5.71 8.80 11.78
C ARG A 118 4.55 7.82 11.63
N VAL A 119 3.81 7.57 12.71
CA VAL A 119 2.54 6.83 12.67
C VAL A 119 1.58 7.50 11.69
N LYS A 120 1.39 8.82 11.79
CA LYS A 120 0.53 9.57 10.84
C LYS A 120 0.98 9.41 9.39
N ALA A 121 2.29 9.51 9.11
CA ALA A 121 2.81 9.30 7.77
C ALA A 121 2.62 7.86 7.25
N LEU A 122 2.81 6.85 8.11
CA LEU A 122 2.58 5.43 7.77
C LEU A 122 1.10 5.16 7.44
N LEU A 123 0.18 5.64 8.30
CA LEU A 123 -1.25 5.49 8.10
C LEU A 123 -1.74 6.27 6.85
N SER A 124 -1.21 7.47 6.62
CA SER A 124 -1.50 8.25 5.41
C SER A 124 -1.05 7.52 4.15
N ALA A 125 0.11 6.87 4.17
CA ALA A 125 0.59 6.05 3.06
C ALA A 125 -0.30 4.81 2.83
N SER A 126 -0.72 4.11 3.88
CA SER A 126 -1.69 3.00 3.76
C SER A 126 -2.99 3.47 3.10
N LYS A 127 -3.55 4.58 3.59
CA LYS A 127 -4.78 5.16 3.08
C LYS A 127 -4.66 5.52 1.60
N ALA A 128 -3.59 6.20 1.21
CA ALA A 128 -3.37 6.58 -0.18
C ALA A 128 -3.24 5.36 -1.12
N VAL A 129 -2.58 4.30 -0.69
CA VAL A 129 -2.50 3.04 -1.47
C VAL A 129 -3.88 2.38 -1.60
N ALA A 130 -4.68 2.40 -0.53
CA ALA A 130 -6.02 1.83 -0.53
C ALA A 130 -6.98 2.61 -1.45
N GLU A 131 -7.02 3.93 -1.31
CA GLU A 131 -7.82 4.83 -2.16
C GLU A 131 -7.39 4.73 -3.62
N PHE A 132 -6.09 4.62 -3.88
CA PHE A 132 -5.58 4.40 -5.23
C PHE A 132 -6.13 3.11 -5.82
N ALA A 133 -6.07 1.98 -5.10
CA ALA A 133 -6.64 0.72 -5.60
C ALA A 133 -8.16 0.78 -5.80
N ASP A 134 -8.87 1.45 -4.89
CA ASP A 134 -10.32 1.65 -5.01
C ASP A 134 -10.70 2.47 -6.24
N SER A 135 -9.86 3.47 -6.63
CA SER A 135 -10.06 4.24 -7.87
C SER A 135 -9.99 3.40 -9.15
N PHE A 136 -9.43 2.19 -9.09
CA PHE A 136 -9.43 1.19 -10.17
C PHE A 136 -10.51 0.11 -9.99
N GLY A 137 -11.44 0.30 -9.05
CA GLY A 137 -12.51 -0.65 -8.73
C GLY A 137 -12.02 -1.89 -7.98
N GLU A 138 -10.89 -1.80 -7.27
CA GLU A 138 -10.28 -2.93 -6.57
C GLU A 138 -10.09 -2.63 -5.07
N PRO A 139 -11.19 -2.59 -4.28
CA PRO A 139 -11.09 -2.35 -2.84
C PRO A 139 -10.25 -3.43 -2.14
N LEU A 140 -9.38 -3.00 -1.22
CA LEU A 140 -8.40 -3.90 -0.59
C LEU A 140 -8.90 -4.55 0.70
N TYR A 141 -9.83 -3.92 1.43
CA TYR A 141 -10.31 -4.34 2.74
C TYR A 141 -11.62 -5.14 2.62
N GLY A 142 -11.93 -5.95 3.64
CA GLY A 142 -13.20 -6.69 3.70
C GLY A 142 -13.41 -7.82 2.67
N ARG A 143 -12.41 -8.16 1.85
CA ARG A 143 -12.54 -9.18 0.80
C ARG A 143 -11.34 -10.09 0.61
N ARG A 144 -11.55 -11.21 -0.09
CA ARG A 144 -10.46 -12.07 -0.56
C ARG A 144 -10.02 -11.62 -1.95
N ILE A 145 -8.73 -11.34 -2.13
CA ILE A 145 -8.15 -11.01 -3.43
C ILE A 145 -7.66 -12.29 -4.10
N VAL A 146 -8.37 -12.72 -5.14
CA VAL A 146 -8.00 -13.84 -6.00
C VAL A 146 -8.24 -13.42 -7.45
N ARG A 147 -7.20 -13.56 -8.28
CA ARG A 147 -7.30 -13.39 -9.73
C ARG A 147 -6.54 -14.51 -10.40
N LEU A 148 -7.23 -15.20 -11.31
CA LEU A 148 -6.73 -16.42 -11.95
C LEU A 148 -6.08 -16.14 -13.31
N LYS A 149 -6.41 -15.02 -13.95
CA LYS A 149 -5.93 -14.67 -15.29
C LYS A 149 -5.02 -13.45 -15.23
N ARG A 150 -4.05 -13.41 -16.16
CA ARG A 150 -3.23 -12.24 -16.42
C ARG A 150 -4.11 -11.10 -16.95
N ARG A 151 -3.87 -9.86 -16.50
CA ARG A 151 -4.51 -8.69 -17.10
C ARG A 151 -3.84 -8.40 -18.45
N ALA A 152 -4.65 -8.18 -19.48
CA ALA A 152 -4.15 -7.52 -20.68
C ALA A 152 -3.66 -6.12 -20.27
N LYS A 153 -2.51 -5.68 -20.79
CA LYS A 153 -2.04 -4.30 -20.64
C LYS A 153 -3.22 -3.38 -20.96
N LEU A 154 -3.66 -2.55 -20.02
CA LEU A 154 -4.54 -1.44 -20.35
C LEU A 154 -3.73 -0.57 -21.32
N ARG A 155 -3.99 -0.68 -22.63
CA ARG A 155 -3.58 0.39 -23.55
C ARG A 155 -4.25 1.63 -22.99
N GLY A 156 -3.45 2.62 -22.58
CA GLY A 156 -3.95 3.81 -21.92
C GLY A 156 -5.20 4.31 -22.63
N SER A 157 -6.32 4.32 -21.91
CA SER A 157 -7.56 4.90 -22.39
C SER A 157 -7.39 6.41 -22.37
N SER A 158 -6.68 6.94 -23.36
CA SER A 158 -6.89 8.31 -23.79
C SER A 158 -7.87 8.25 -24.96
N SER A 159 -9.00 8.97 -24.81
CA SER A 159 -10.04 9.22 -25.83
C SER A 159 -11.15 8.17 -25.97
N ALA A 160 -12.13 8.19 -25.06
CA ALA A 160 -13.47 7.65 -25.32
C ALA A 160 -14.56 8.53 -24.68
N LYS A 161 -14.73 9.75 -25.20
CA LYS A 161 -15.99 10.51 -25.13
C LYS A 161 -16.03 11.53 -26.27
N LYS A 162 -16.31 11.04 -27.49
CA LYS A 162 -16.86 11.85 -28.61
C LYS A 162 -17.33 10.92 -29.73
N LYS A 163 -18.42 10.19 -29.51
CA LYS A 163 -19.26 9.68 -30.61
C LYS A 163 -20.60 9.13 -30.10
N GLN A 164 -21.46 10.01 -29.60
CA GLN A 164 -22.89 9.72 -29.53
C GLN A 164 -23.67 11.02 -29.31
N GLU A 165 -23.72 11.86 -30.35
CA GLU A 165 -24.69 12.97 -30.47
C GLU A 165 -24.59 13.50 -31.92
N SER A 166 -24.97 12.66 -32.87
CA SER A 166 -25.29 13.09 -34.25
C SER A 166 -26.02 11.95 -34.95
N ARG A 167 -27.24 11.66 -34.50
CA ARG A 167 -28.33 10.94 -35.20
C ARG A 167 -29.38 10.59 -34.16
N SER A 168 -30.27 11.56 -33.94
CA SER A 168 -31.73 11.40 -33.86
C SER A 168 -32.33 12.79 -33.99
#